data_AF-A0A0F4KNV1-F1
#
_entry.id   AF-A0A0F4KNV1-F1
#
_cell.length_a   1.000
_cell.length_b   1.000
_cell.length_c   1.000
_cell.angle_alpha   90.00
_cell.angle_beta   90.00
_cell.angle_gamma   90.00
#
_symmetry.space_group_name_H-M   'P 1'
#
loop_
_entity.id
_entity.type
_entity.pdbx_description
1 polymer ?
#
loop_
_entity_poly.entity_id
_entity_poly.type
_entity_poly.pdbx_seq_one_letter_code
_entity_poly.pdbx_strand_id
1 'polypeptide(L)'
;MDTEIFALDLGNKQTKLKSSKKTYILPSHFFDAENFGENFGVAKSNTHQRFQVPFSDSEYIWGTDIDALHLDNYMIDTLIRGNRYADESFKLLANFSLGLLANDFVEAKEGILTVDVVTGIPSKDYFDKERKQTLMDVLSGQHQIDIDQKTVTVKVKNVYIVPQPIGTLYNELLGSDGVTIKNENLMSDKIGVVDIGGGTILIDTILNFRLIEDSSKQINTGINDLYQSIASSMNGEVSLYKIAETLRAGNKNQEWIYSYSRNNQINITELVNKKINSFTKLQANKVNSTLDDKQTIDTLLFTGGGSSLVNRKLILKTFNNAQFVEEPELANVLGFYKFGKNYTSEN
;
A
#
# COMPACT_ATOMS: atom_id res chain seq x y z
N MET A 1 24.71 13.24 -12.36
CA MET A 1 23.50 13.54 -11.57
C MET A 1 22.71 12.27 -11.53
N ASP A 2 22.46 11.76 -10.33
CA ASP A 2 21.67 10.54 -10.18
C ASP A 2 20.25 10.81 -10.69
N THR A 3 19.68 9.86 -11.42
CA THR A 3 18.32 9.98 -11.97
C THR A 3 17.33 9.93 -10.80
N GLU A 4 16.30 10.79 -10.80
CA GLU A 4 15.29 10.81 -9.74
C GLU A 4 14.50 9.49 -9.72
N ILE A 5 14.13 9.01 -8.53
CA ILE A 5 13.48 7.71 -8.35
C ILE A 5 12.03 7.90 -7.92
N PHE A 6 11.12 7.35 -8.70
CA PHE A 6 9.70 7.25 -8.34
C PHE A 6 9.38 5.83 -7.88
N ALA A 7 9.04 5.69 -6.60
CA ALA A 7 8.57 4.43 -6.04
C ALA A 7 7.04 4.39 -6.02
N LEU A 8 6.45 3.33 -6.59
CA LEU A 8 5.01 3.17 -6.74
C LEU A 8 4.55 1.83 -6.14
N ASP A 9 3.71 1.87 -5.11
CA ASP A 9 2.94 0.71 -4.62
C ASP A 9 1.47 0.89 -5.02
N LEU A 10 1.10 0.36 -6.19
CA LEU A 10 -0.23 0.51 -6.80
C LEU A 10 -1.18 -0.60 -6.30
N GLY A 11 -1.50 -0.55 -5.00
CA GLY A 11 -2.35 -1.53 -4.34
C GLY A 11 -3.77 -1.64 -4.90
N ASN A 12 -4.53 -2.60 -4.39
CA ASN A 12 -5.92 -2.82 -4.81
C ASN A 12 -6.90 -1.85 -4.16
N LYS A 13 -6.56 -1.29 -3.01
CA LYS A 13 -7.42 -0.35 -2.25
C LYS A 13 -6.76 0.98 -1.96
N GLN A 14 -5.43 1.00 -1.97
CA GLN A 14 -4.65 2.17 -1.64
C GLN A 14 -3.36 2.17 -2.45
N THR A 15 -3.05 3.33 -2.99
CA THR A 15 -1.88 3.65 -3.77
C THR A 15 -0.92 4.44 -2.88
N LYS A 16 0.34 4.00 -2.81
CA LYS A 16 1.39 4.76 -2.09
C LYS A 16 2.51 5.11 -3.03
N LEU A 17 2.91 6.37 -3.00
CA LEU A 17 3.86 6.93 -3.93
C LEU A 17 4.97 7.62 -3.16
N LYS A 18 6.19 7.55 -3.69
CA LYS A 18 7.33 8.25 -3.08
C LYS A 18 8.31 8.75 -4.12
N SER A 19 8.77 9.98 -3.92
CA SER A 19 9.95 10.57 -4.56
C SER A 19 10.87 11.19 -3.50
N SER A 20 11.92 11.88 -3.94
CA SER A 20 12.76 12.71 -3.07
C SER A 20 12.01 13.87 -2.41
N LYS A 21 10.90 14.34 -3.01
CA LYS A 21 10.13 15.49 -2.53
C LYS A 21 9.11 15.12 -1.47
N LYS A 22 8.35 14.04 -1.70
CA LYS A 22 7.16 13.74 -0.90
C LYS A 22 6.78 12.26 -0.95
N THR A 23 6.02 11.85 0.06
CA THR A 23 5.33 10.55 0.11
C THR A 23 3.83 10.81 0.10
N TYR A 24 3.11 10.07 -0.74
CA TYR A 24 1.66 10.15 -0.85
C TYR A 24 1.01 8.83 -0.49
N ILE A 25 -0.17 8.91 0.10
CA ILE A 25 -1.07 7.79 0.34
C ILE A 25 -2.43 8.21 -0.18
N LEU A 26 -2.91 7.53 -1.23
CA LEU A 26 -4.19 7.83 -1.88
C LEU A 26 -5.03 6.54 -2.00
N PRO A 27 -6.35 6.63 -2.09
CA PRO A 27 -7.17 5.52 -2.54
C PRO A 27 -6.81 5.02 -3.95
N SER A 28 -7.03 3.73 -4.22
CA SER A 28 -6.86 3.11 -5.56
C SER A 28 -8.17 3.08 -6.36
N HIS A 29 -8.87 4.21 -6.37
CA HIS A 29 -10.06 4.47 -7.17
C HIS A 29 -10.11 5.96 -7.46
N PHE A 30 -10.92 6.37 -8.41
CA PHE A 30 -11.10 7.77 -8.78
C PHE A 30 -12.47 7.97 -9.40
N PHE A 31 -12.78 9.21 -9.73
CA PHE A 31 -14.06 9.64 -10.26
C PHE A 31 -13.89 10.12 -11.71
N ASP A 32 -14.85 9.81 -12.57
CA ASP A 32 -14.99 10.50 -13.87
C ASP A 32 -15.68 11.85 -13.64
N ALA A 33 -15.01 12.94 -14.00
CA ALA A 33 -15.49 14.30 -13.78
C ALA A 33 -16.81 14.60 -14.49
N GLU A 34 -17.14 13.94 -15.61
CA GLU A 34 -18.38 14.17 -16.35
C GLU A 34 -19.63 13.80 -15.53
N ASN A 35 -19.51 12.82 -14.63
CA ASN A 35 -20.58 12.42 -13.74
C ASN A 35 -20.91 13.48 -12.67
N PHE A 36 -20.00 14.43 -12.47
CA PHE A 36 -20.10 15.53 -11.53
C PHE A 36 -20.21 16.82 -12.35
N GLY A 37 -21.36 17.03 -13.00
CA GLY A 37 -21.64 18.28 -13.73
C GLY A 37 -21.38 19.53 -12.87
N GLU A 38 -21.40 20.75 -13.44
CA GLU A 38 -21.03 22.00 -12.76
C GLU A 38 -21.66 22.22 -11.36
N ASN A 39 -22.79 21.56 -11.07
CA ASN A 39 -23.53 21.62 -9.81
C ASN A 39 -23.06 20.64 -8.71
N PHE A 40 -22.32 19.58 -9.04
CA PHE A 40 -21.66 18.75 -8.03
C PHE A 40 -20.35 19.45 -7.66
N GLY A 41 -20.42 20.25 -6.58
CA GLY A 41 -19.34 21.04 -6.04
C GLY A 41 -18.18 20.22 -5.47
N VAL A 42 -17.58 19.33 -6.26
CA VAL A 42 -16.21 18.87 -6.07
C VAL A 42 -15.31 20.00 -6.58
N ALA A 43 -15.39 21.13 -5.87
CA ALA A 43 -14.57 22.28 -6.11
C ALA A 43 -13.12 21.88 -5.86
N LYS A 44 -12.23 22.32 -6.74
CA LYS A 44 -10.79 22.14 -6.60
C LYS A 44 -10.37 22.39 -5.15
N SER A 45 -9.75 21.38 -4.54
CA SER A 45 -9.23 21.47 -3.19
C SER A 45 -7.73 21.22 -3.19
N ASN A 46 -7.10 21.36 -2.02
CA ASN A 46 -5.71 20.95 -1.84
C ASN A 46 -5.56 19.43 -1.63
N THR A 47 -6.68 18.70 -1.58
CA THR A 47 -6.75 17.28 -1.21
C THR A 47 -7.17 16.38 -2.37
N HIS A 48 -7.76 16.92 -3.44
CA HIS A 48 -7.94 16.24 -4.74
C HIS A 48 -7.68 17.18 -5.91
N GLN A 49 -7.31 16.59 -7.04
CA GLN A 49 -6.99 17.29 -8.28
C GLN A 49 -7.71 16.65 -9.45
N ARG A 50 -7.79 17.41 -10.56
CA ARG A 50 -8.31 16.93 -11.83
C ARG A 50 -7.17 16.46 -12.73
N PHE A 51 -7.31 15.29 -13.33
CA PHE A 51 -6.32 14.63 -14.16
C PHE A 51 -6.90 14.33 -15.53
N GLN A 52 -6.14 14.59 -16.60
CA GLN A 52 -6.44 14.14 -17.95
C GLN A 52 -5.16 13.57 -18.60
N VAL A 53 -5.33 12.55 -19.44
CA VAL A 53 -4.22 11.88 -20.14
C VAL A 53 -4.52 11.76 -21.63
N PRO A 54 -3.51 11.76 -22.52
CA PRO A 54 -3.73 11.81 -23.98
C PRO A 54 -4.52 10.65 -24.59
N PHE A 55 -4.62 9.51 -23.88
CA PHE A 55 -5.34 8.32 -24.37
C PHE A 55 -6.79 8.22 -23.86
N SER A 56 -7.27 9.21 -23.10
CA SER A 56 -8.66 9.29 -22.64
C SER A 56 -9.20 10.70 -22.87
N ASP A 57 -10.42 10.77 -23.41
CA ASP A 57 -11.11 12.04 -23.64
C ASP A 57 -11.67 12.63 -22.34
N SER A 58 -11.83 11.82 -21.28
CA SER A 58 -12.41 12.23 -19.99
C SER A 58 -11.40 12.92 -19.07
N GLU A 59 -11.92 13.79 -18.21
CA GLU A 59 -11.20 14.30 -17.04
C GLU A 59 -11.58 13.48 -15.80
N TYR A 60 -10.63 13.25 -14.90
CA TYR A 60 -10.83 12.42 -13.72
C TYR A 60 -10.48 13.17 -12.44
N ILE A 61 -11.19 12.90 -11.34
CA ILE A 61 -10.90 13.49 -10.02
C ILE A 61 -10.26 12.43 -9.14
N TRP A 62 -9.07 12.73 -8.62
CA TRP A 62 -8.34 11.83 -7.73
C TRP A 62 -7.63 12.60 -6.61
N GLY A 63 -7.60 12.03 -5.41
CA GLY A 63 -7.11 12.71 -4.21
C GLY A 63 -7.26 11.91 -2.94
N THR A 64 -6.81 12.47 -1.82
CA THR A 64 -6.82 11.82 -0.50
C THR A 64 -8.17 11.89 0.21
N ASP A 65 -9.06 12.80 -0.20
CA ASP A 65 -10.35 13.06 0.43
C ASP A 65 -11.55 12.47 -0.34
N ILE A 66 -11.31 11.79 -1.47
CA ILE A 66 -12.40 11.34 -2.35
C ILE A 66 -13.34 10.32 -1.67
N ASP A 67 -12.84 9.49 -0.74
CA ASP A 67 -13.65 8.59 0.09
C ASP A 67 -14.64 9.36 1.00
N ALA A 68 -14.25 10.56 1.46
CA ALA A 68 -15.07 11.38 2.35
C ALA A 68 -16.23 12.09 1.62
N LEU A 69 -16.24 12.04 0.27
CA LEU A 69 -17.33 12.59 -0.52
C LEU A 69 -18.58 11.70 -0.48
N HIS A 70 -18.45 10.43 -0.07
CA HIS A 70 -19.57 9.46 0.01
C HIS A 70 -20.30 9.27 -1.34
N LEU A 71 -19.54 9.28 -2.44
CA LEU A 71 -20.03 9.17 -3.81
C LEU A 71 -19.77 7.78 -4.40
N ASP A 72 -19.99 6.74 -3.58
CA ASP A 72 -19.52 5.38 -3.87
C ASP A 72 -20.01 4.81 -5.21
N ASN A 73 -21.23 5.20 -5.61
CA ASN A 73 -21.86 4.73 -6.85
C ASN A 73 -21.20 5.27 -8.13
N TYR A 74 -20.35 6.30 -8.02
CA TYR A 74 -19.67 6.94 -9.14
C TYR A 74 -18.18 6.61 -9.20
N MET A 75 -17.68 5.77 -8.28
CA MET A 75 -16.28 5.39 -8.20
C MET A 75 -15.91 4.42 -9.31
N ILE A 76 -14.81 4.70 -9.98
CA ILE A 76 -14.11 3.74 -10.82
C ILE A 76 -13.08 3.03 -9.93
N ASP A 77 -13.37 1.80 -9.51
CA ASP A 77 -12.43 0.96 -8.75
C ASP A 77 -11.41 0.33 -9.72
N THR A 78 -10.13 0.37 -9.35
CA THR A 78 -9.05 -0.25 -10.14
C THR A 78 -8.82 -1.72 -9.79
N LEU A 79 -9.62 -2.26 -8.86
CA LEU A 79 -9.67 -3.69 -8.55
C LEU A 79 -10.43 -4.46 -9.64
N ILE A 80 -9.67 -5.05 -10.54
CA ILE A 80 -10.19 -5.90 -11.62
C ILE A 80 -9.79 -7.35 -11.37
N ARG A 81 -10.70 -8.30 -11.63
CA ARG A 81 -10.41 -9.74 -11.55
C ARG A 81 -9.55 -10.15 -12.76
N GLY A 82 -8.43 -10.82 -12.53
CA GLY A 82 -7.53 -11.29 -13.59
C GLY A 82 -6.31 -10.38 -13.76
N ASN A 83 -5.91 -10.09 -14.99
CA ASN A 83 -4.76 -9.21 -15.29
C ASN A 83 -5.19 -7.73 -15.21
N ARG A 84 -5.20 -7.17 -13.99
CA ARG A 84 -5.55 -5.75 -13.79
C ARG A 84 -4.60 -4.77 -14.49
N TYR A 85 -3.37 -5.17 -14.79
CA TYR A 85 -2.36 -4.30 -15.40
C TYR A 85 -2.72 -3.88 -16.83
N ALA A 86 -3.50 -4.71 -17.53
CA ALA A 86 -3.97 -4.42 -18.88
C ALA A 86 -5.17 -3.45 -18.92
N ASP A 87 -5.86 -3.31 -17.78
CA ASP A 87 -7.11 -2.56 -17.68
C ASP A 87 -6.87 -1.05 -17.79
N GLU A 88 -7.82 -0.35 -18.41
CA GLU A 88 -7.76 1.09 -18.59
C GLU A 88 -7.73 1.84 -17.25
N SER A 89 -8.49 1.39 -16.25
CA SER A 89 -8.51 2.01 -14.93
C SER A 89 -7.14 1.94 -14.23
N PHE A 90 -6.41 0.85 -14.42
CA PHE A 90 -5.05 0.71 -13.91
C PHE A 90 -4.06 1.61 -14.66
N LYS A 91 -4.17 1.70 -15.99
CA LYS A 91 -3.35 2.60 -16.81
C LYS A 91 -3.55 4.06 -16.40
N LEU A 92 -4.79 4.46 -16.17
CA LEU A 92 -5.14 5.79 -15.65
C LEU A 92 -4.48 6.02 -14.29
N LEU A 93 -4.67 5.11 -13.33
CA LEU A 93 -4.07 5.21 -12.00
C LEU A 93 -2.54 5.30 -12.03
N ALA A 94 -1.88 4.52 -12.89
CA ALA A 94 -0.44 4.56 -13.08
C ALA A 94 0.02 5.93 -13.63
N ASN A 95 -0.66 6.46 -14.64
CA ASN A 95 -0.36 7.78 -15.20
C ASN A 95 -0.63 8.90 -14.19
N PHE A 96 -1.74 8.87 -13.45
CA PHE A 96 -2.02 9.84 -12.40
C PHE A 96 -0.97 9.80 -11.31
N SER A 97 -0.48 8.60 -10.95
CA SER A 97 0.58 8.43 -9.96
C SER A 97 1.91 9.04 -10.41
N LEU A 98 2.30 8.80 -11.67
CA LEU A 98 3.49 9.39 -12.28
C LEU A 98 3.37 10.92 -12.37
N GLY A 99 2.21 11.41 -12.85
CA GLY A 99 1.93 12.83 -12.95
C GLY A 99 1.92 13.53 -11.59
N LEU A 100 1.30 12.93 -10.57
CA LEU A 100 1.23 13.50 -9.22
C LEU A 100 2.63 13.66 -8.60
N LEU A 101 3.49 12.64 -8.72
CA LEU A 101 4.88 12.76 -8.27
C LEU A 101 5.66 13.80 -9.09
N ALA A 102 5.51 13.79 -10.42
CA ALA A 102 6.19 14.73 -11.31
C ALA A 102 5.78 16.19 -11.05
N ASN A 103 4.53 16.42 -10.64
CA ASN A 103 4.00 17.75 -10.32
C ASN A 103 4.73 18.44 -9.14
N ASP A 104 5.49 17.70 -8.33
CA ASP A 104 6.33 18.27 -7.26
C ASP A 104 7.68 18.83 -7.77
N PHE A 105 7.97 18.66 -9.06
CA PHE A 105 9.21 19.09 -9.72
C PHE A 105 8.93 20.20 -10.74
N VAL A 106 9.77 21.22 -10.78
CA VAL A 106 9.61 22.35 -11.71
C VAL A 106 9.95 21.89 -13.14
N GLU A 107 10.96 21.02 -13.26
CA GLU A 107 11.44 20.44 -14.49
C GLU A 107 10.36 19.70 -15.27
N ALA A 108 9.40 19.07 -14.58
CA ALA A 108 8.28 18.39 -15.21
C ALA A 108 7.22 19.35 -15.79
N LYS A 109 7.15 20.59 -15.29
CA LYS A 109 6.19 21.62 -15.71
C LYS A 109 6.72 22.48 -16.86
N GLU A 110 8.04 22.68 -16.88
CA GLU A 110 8.72 23.52 -17.87
C GLU A 110 9.39 22.70 -18.99
N GLY A 111 9.46 21.38 -18.82
CA GLY A 111 10.12 20.46 -19.74
C GLY A 111 9.76 19.00 -19.46
N ILE A 112 10.77 18.12 -19.53
CA ILE A 112 10.61 16.68 -19.32
C ILE A 112 11.47 16.26 -18.14
N LEU A 113 10.84 15.84 -17.05
CA LEU A 113 11.54 15.20 -15.94
C LEU A 113 11.87 13.75 -16.32
N THR A 114 13.15 13.36 -16.32
CA THR A 114 13.53 11.96 -16.53
C THR A 114 13.69 11.25 -15.18
N VAL A 115 13.04 10.09 -15.02
CA VAL A 115 13.03 9.31 -13.78
C VAL A 115 13.29 7.83 -14.03
N ASP A 116 13.71 7.13 -12.99
CA ASP A 116 13.61 5.68 -12.90
C ASP A 116 12.44 5.32 -11.97
N VAL A 117 11.68 4.29 -12.33
CA VAL A 117 10.53 3.83 -11.55
C VAL A 117 10.84 2.50 -10.88
N VAL A 118 10.54 2.39 -9.59
CA VAL A 118 10.52 1.11 -8.86
C VAL A 118 9.09 0.83 -8.43
N THR A 119 8.57 -0.34 -8.78
CA THR A 119 7.21 -0.74 -8.39
C THR A 119 7.16 -2.17 -7.87
N GLY A 120 6.22 -2.42 -6.97
CA GLY A 120 5.97 -3.72 -6.39
C GLY A 120 4.72 -4.38 -6.96
N ILE A 121 4.79 -5.70 -7.18
CA ILE A 121 3.61 -6.52 -7.47
C ILE A 121 3.45 -7.67 -6.47
N PRO A 122 2.23 -8.21 -6.27
CA PRO A 122 2.02 -9.35 -5.41
C PRO A 122 2.92 -10.53 -5.80
N SER A 123 3.38 -11.29 -4.81
CA SER A 123 4.30 -12.42 -4.98
C SER A 123 3.85 -13.43 -6.04
N LYS A 124 2.53 -13.72 -6.11
CA LYS A 124 1.94 -14.60 -7.14
C LYS A 124 2.06 -14.04 -8.56
N ASP A 125 1.96 -12.72 -8.72
CA ASP A 125 2.01 -12.07 -10.03
C ASP A 125 3.47 -11.85 -10.49
N TYR A 126 4.42 -11.84 -9.55
CA TYR A 126 5.84 -11.61 -9.85
C TYR A 126 6.47 -12.67 -10.76
N PHE A 127 5.99 -13.90 -10.71
CA PHE A 127 6.51 -14.98 -11.58
C PHE A 127 5.80 -15.05 -12.94
N ASP A 128 4.71 -14.29 -13.12
CA ASP A 128 3.99 -14.17 -14.39
C ASP A 128 4.70 -13.14 -15.31
N LYS A 129 5.33 -13.65 -16.37
CA LYS A 129 6.08 -12.81 -17.33
C LYS A 129 5.17 -11.87 -18.11
N GLU A 130 3.97 -12.29 -18.46
CA GLU A 130 3.04 -11.49 -19.26
C GLU A 130 2.53 -10.30 -18.45
N ARG A 131 2.17 -10.53 -17.17
CA ARG A 131 1.77 -9.46 -16.25
C ARG A 131 2.88 -8.44 -16.03
N LYS A 132 4.12 -8.91 -15.81
CA LYS A 132 5.28 -8.02 -15.68
C LYS A 132 5.54 -7.20 -16.92
N GLN A 133 5.46 -7.82 -18.11
CA GLN A 133 5.64 -7.10 -19.37
C GLN A 133 4.54 -6.06 -19.55
N THR A 134 3.28 -6.43 -19.29
CA THR A 134 2.14 -5.50 -19.36
C THR A 134 2.37 -4.28 -18.45
N LEU A 135 2.77 -4.51 -17.20
CA LEU A 135 3.07 -3.42 -16.27
C LEU A 135 4.25 -2.56 -16.72
N MET A 136 5.30 -3.18 -17.26
CA MET A 136 6.46 -2.48 -17.80
C MET A 136 6.07 -1.58 -18.98
N ASP A 137 5.21 -2.07 -19.89
CA ASP A 137 4.73 -1.31 -21.03
C ASP A 137 3.86 -0.12 -20.60
N VAL A 138 3.07 -0.28 -19.52
CA VAL A 138 2.24 0.79 -18.96
C VAL A 138 3.07 1.90 -18.29
N LEU A 139 4.22 1.56 -17.71
CA LEU A 139 5.05 2.50 -16.94
C LEU A 139 6.23 3.08 -17.72
N SER A 140 6.64 2.47 -18.83
CA SER A 140 7.83 2.89 -19.57
C SER A 140 7.53 4.01 -20.56
N GLY A 141 8.54 4.84 -20.84
CA GLY A 141 8.45 5.85 -21.88
C GLY A 141 7.99 7.21 -21.35
N GLN A 142 7.40 8.01 -22.23
CA GLN A 142 7.01 9.38 -21.90
C GLN A 142 5.52 9.45 -21.57
N HIS A 143 5.22 10.06 -20.43
CA HIS A 143 3.87 10.31 -19.94
C HIS A 143 3.65 11.82 -19.89
N GLN A 144 2.58 12.26 -20.53
CA GLN A 144 2.06 13.61 -20.43
C GLN A 144 0.73 13.54 -19.67
N ILE A 145 0.59 14.34 -18.62
CA ILE A 145 -0.60 14.37 -17.78
C ILE A 145 -0.97 15.83 -17.57
N ASP A 146 -2.22 16.19 -17.81
CA ASP A 146 -2.74 17.51 -17.45
C ASP A 146 -3.33 17.43 -16.05
N ILE A 147 -2.77 18.21 -15.13
CA ILE A 147 -3.20 18.26 -13.72
C ILE A 147 -3.72 19.67 -13.45
N ASP A 148 -5.02 19.78 -13.17
CA ASP A 148 -5.74 21.05 -13.05
C ASP A 148 -5.41 22.02 -14.21
N GLN A 149 -5.50 21.53 -15.45
CA GLN A 149 -5.21 22.26 -16.70
C GLN A 149 -3.74 22.68 -16.88
N LYS A 150 -2.82 22.13 -16.08
CA LYS A 150 -1.37 22.32 -16.27
C LYS A 150 -0.72 21.01 -16.66
N THR A 151 -0.07 21.02 -17.82
CA THR A 151 0.66 19.86 -18.31
C THR A 151 1.92 19.60 -17.49
N VAL A 152 2.08 18.35 -17.06
CA VAL A 152 3.33 17.80 -16.54
C VAL A 152 3.82 16.69 -17.46
N THR A 153 5.12 16.67 -17.75
CA THR A 153 5.73 15.64 -18.59
C THR A 153 6.85 14.92 -17.83
N VAL A 154 6.74 13.59 -17.77
CA VAL A 154 7.72 12.71 -17.16
C VAL A 154 8.12 11.61 -18.14
N LYS A 155 9.42 11.35 -18.25
CA LYS A 155 9.97 10.25 -19.04
C LYS A 155 10.56 9.20 -18.11
N VAL A 156 9.96 8.03 -18.09
CA VAL A 156 10.45 6.87 -17.35
C VAL A 156 11.51 6.17 -18.20
N LYS A 157 12.75 6.23 -17.74
CA LYS A 157 13.92 5.65 -18.42
C LYS A 157 14.03 4.16 -18.14
N ASN A 158 13.96 3.76 -16.87
CA ASN A 158 13.97 2.37 -16.44
C ASN A 158 12.78 2.06 -15.53
N VAL A 159 12.26 0.84 -15.61
CA VAL A 159 11.24 0.30 -14.71
C VAL A 159 11.79 -0.94 -14.01
N TYR A 160 11.88 -0.90 -12.69
CA TYR A 160 12.28 -2.01 -11.84
C TYR A 160 11.03 -2.57 -11.17
N ILE A 161 10.64 -3.79 -11.54
CA ILE A 161 9.53 -4.52 -10.93
C ILE A 161 10.08 -5.50 -9.91
N VAL A 162 9.68 -5.36 -8.65
CA VAL A 162 10.09 -6.25 -7.55
C VAL A 162 8.87 -6.92 -6.91
N PRO A 163 9.02 -8.06 -6.23
CA PRO A 163 7.98 -8.57 -5.36
C PRO A 163 7.71 -7.59 -4.20
N GLN A 164 6.45 -7.39 -3.82
CA GLN A 164 6.10 -6.52 -2.69
C GLN A 164 6.88 -6.82 -1.39
N PRO A 165 7.08 -8.09 -0.97
CA PRO A 165 7.87 -8.41 0.23
C PRO A 165 9.31 -7.89 0.21
N ILE A 166 9.92 -7.73 -0.97
CA ILE A 166 11.27 -7.15 -1.10
C ILE A 166 11.28 -5.69 -0.66
N GLY A 167 10.20 -4.94 -0.90
CA GLY A 167 10.05 -3.58 -0.36
C GLY A 167 10.10 -3.60 1.16
N THR A 168 9.29 -4.45 1.79
CA THR A 168 9.32 -4.61 3.26
C THR A 168 10.73 -4.96 3.77
N LEU A 169 11.44 -5.89 3.12
CA LEU A 169 12.82 -6.22 3.49
C LEU A 169 13.76 -5.02 3.38
N TYR A 170 13.81 -4.33 2.23
CA TYR A 170 14.70 -3.19 2.03
C TYR A 170 14.38 -2.04 2.99
N ASN A 171 13.12 -1.88 3.40
CA ASN A 171 12.75 -0.90 4.41
C ASN A 171 13.34 -1.20 5.79
N GLU A 172 13.42 -2.48 6.16
CA GLU A 172 14.00 -2.94 7.43
C GLU A 172 15.52 -3.16 7.38
N LEU A 173 16.07 -3.38 6.19
CA LEU A 173 17.51 -3.53 5.99
C LEU A 173 18.23 -2.18 5.97
N LEU A 174 17.68 -1.21 5.24
CA LEU A 174 18.37 0.05 4.92
C LEU A 174 17.86 1.25 5.72
N GLY A 175 18.77 2.17 6.00
CA GLY A 175 18.54 3.48 6.57
C GLY A 175 17.70 4.38 5.67
N SER A 176 17.35 5.56 6.17
CA SER A 176 16.53 6.54 5.44
C SER A 176 17.22 7.10 4.19
N ASP A 177 18.55 7.06 4.15
CA ASP A 177 19.36 7.41 2.98
C ASP A 177 19.28 6.37 1.86
N GLY A 178 18.76 5.16 2.14
CA GLY A 178 18.68 4.06 1.18
C GLY A 178 20.02 3.45 0.82
N VAL A 179 21.08 3.69 1.63
CA VAL A 179 22.43 3.15 1.38
C VAL A 179 23.02 2.57 2.66
N THR A 180 22.86 3.24 3.79
CA THR A 180 23.38 2.74 5.07
C THR A 180 22.62 1.49 5.49
N ILE A 181 23.32 0.42 5.88
CA ILE A 181 22.69 -0.78 6.46
C ILE A 181 22.30 -0.47 7.91
N LYS A 182 21.00 -0.52 8.22
CA LYS A 182 20.48 -0.32 9.60
C LYS A 182 20.31 -1.62 10.38
N ASN A 183 20.18 -2.75 9.69
CA ASN A 183 20.00 -4.06 10.31
C ASN A 183 20.81 -5.13 9.56
N GLU A 184 22.05 -5.34 9.98
CA GLU A 184 23.00 -6.24 9.33
C GLU A 184 22.55 -7.71 9.34
N ASN A 185 21.80 -8.14 10.37
CA ASN A 185 21.34 -9.53 10.49
C ASN A 185 20.49 -9.95 9.29
N LEU A 186 19.66 -9.04 8.77
CA LEU A 186 18.78 -9.32 7.62
C LEU A 186 19.54 -9.63 6.32
N MET A 187 20.86 -9.37 6.25
CA MET A 187 21.64 -9.70 5.05
C MET A 187 21.88 -11.20 4.87
N SER A 188 21.97 -11.96 5.96
CA SER A 188 22.21 -13.40 5.95
C SER A 188 20.99 -14.24 6.28
N ASP A 189 19.95 -13.64 6.87
CA ASP A 189 18.76 -14.34 7.33
C ASP A 189 17.93 -14.93 6.19
N LYS A 190 17.38 -16.13 6.43
CA LYS A 190 16.16 -16.59 5.76
C LYS A 190 14.96 -15.90 6.41
N ILE A 191 14.31 -15.02 5.66
CA ILE A 191 13.29 -14.11 6.19
C ILE A 191 11.90 -14.56 5.75
N GLY A 192 10.98 -14.72 6.69
CA GLY A 192 9.55 -14.82 6.39
C GLY A 192 8.86 -13.47 6.56
N VAL A 193 8.14 -13.00 5.55
CA VAL A 193 7.33 -11.78 5.62
C VAL A 193 5.87 -12.18 5.81
N VAL A 194 5.26 -11.76 6.91
CA VAL A 194 3.86 -11.99 7.27
C VAL A 194 3.09 -10.68 7.10
N ASP A 195 2.43 -10.51 5.95
CA ASP A 195 1.62 -9.34 5.64
C ASP A 195 0.18 -9.55 6.11
N ILE A 196 -0.24 -8.80 7.13
CA ILE A 196 -1.60 -8.82 7.67
C ILE A 196 -2.44 -7.76 6.97
N GLY A 197 -3.13 -8.19 5.91
CA GLY A 197 -4.03 -7.36 5.13
C GLY A 197 -5.47 -7.28 5.64
N GLY A 198 -6.32 -6.64 4.83
CA GLY A 198 -7.74 -6.45 5.11
C GLY A 198 -8.52 -7.77 5.22
N GLY A 199 -8.43 -8.60 4.18
CA GLY A 199 -9.15 -9.88 4.10
C GLY A 199 -8.25 -11.12 4.09
N THR A 200 -6.94 -10.95 4.02
CA THR A 200 -5.98 -12.05 3.88
C THR A 200 -4.71 -11.77 4.66
N ILE A 201 -4.09 -12.83 5.17
CA ILE A 201 -2.70 -12.82 5.62
C ILE A 201 -1.88 -13.51 4.53
N LEU A 202 -0.86 -12.84 4.01
CA LEU A 202 0.11 -13.40 3.09
C LEU A 202 1.40 -13.73 3.83
N ILE A 203 2.01 -14.84 3.48
CA ILE A 203 3.29 -15.27 4.04
C ILE A 203 4.21 -15.58 2.88
N ASP A 204 5.32 -14.87 2.79
CA ASP A 204 6.33 -15.03 1.75
C ASP A 204 7.70 -15.31 2.38
N THR A 205 8.53 -16.11 1.72
CA THR A 205 9.91 -16.35 2.20
C THR A 205 10.92 -15.72 1.25
N ILE A 206 11.85 -14.98 1.81
CA ILE A 206 12.99 -14.37 1.13
C ILE A 206 14.26 -15.03 1.62
N LEU A 207 15.15 -15.39 0.69
CA LEU A 207 16.49 -15.89 0.98
C LEU A 207 17.45 -15.27 -0.02
N ASN A 208 18.60 -14.78 0.45
CA ASN A 208 19.60 -14.10 -0.39
C ASN A 208 18.99 -12.99 -1.24
N PHE A 209 18.13 -12.15 -0.64
CA PHE A 209 17.40 -11.06 -1.29
C PHE A 209 16.49 -11.47 -2.46
N ARG A 210 16.11 -12.75 -2.53
CA ARG A 210 15.20 -13.28 -3.56
C ARG A 210 13.99 -13.93 -2.92
N LEU A 211 12.81 -13.62 -3.47
CA LEU A 211 11.58 -14.33 -3.14
C LEU A 211 11.70 -15.79 -3.59
N ILE A 212 11.37 -16.73 -2.71
CA ILE A 212 11.29 -18.15 -3.03
C ILE A 212 9.92 -18.43 -3.66
N GLU A 213 9.91 -18.84 -4.93
CA GLU A 213 8.70 -18.96 -5.78
C GLU A 213 7.56 -19.76 -5.15
N ASP A 214 7.83 -20.94 -4.61
CA ASP A 214 6.82 -21.82 -4.03
C ASP A 214 6.59 -21.60 -2.52
N SER A 215 7.17 -20.54 -1.95
CA SER A 215 7.04 -20.25 -0.52
C SER A 215 5.78 -19.47 -0.16
N SER A 216 5.15 -18.82 -1.13
CA SER A 216 3.99 -17.95 -0.89
C SER A 216 2.79 -18.74 -0.37
N LYS A 217 2.33 -18.41 0.84
CA LYS A 217 1.10 -18.94 1.44
C LYS A 217 0.10 -17.82 1.65
N GLN A 218 -1.18 -18.17 1.57
CA GLN A 218 -2.29 -17.25 1.79
C GLN A 218 -3.28 -17.85 2.77
N ILE A 219 -3.64 -17.07 3.79
CA ILE A 219 -4.65 -17.43 4.78
C ILE A 219 -5.84 -16.48 4.55
N ASN A 220 -7.02 -17.03 4.28
CA ASN A 220 -8.25 -16.26 4.00
C ASN A 220 -8.90 -15.73 5.28
N THR A 221 -8.20 -14.81 5.93
CA THR A 221 -8.60 -14.12 7.17
C THR A 221 -7.78 -12.84 7.26
N GLY A 222 -8.33 -11.80 7.86
CA GLY A 222 -7.65 -10.51 7.95
C GLY A 222 -8.31 -9.60 8.97
N ILE A 223 -7.91 -8.33 8.98
CA ILE A 223 -8.44 -7.39 9.98
C ILE A 223 -9.95 -7.11 9.83
N ASN A 224 -10.53 -7.36 8.65
CA ASN A 224 -11.97 -7.29 8.44
C ASN A 224 -12.74 -8.25 9.37
N ASP A 225 -12.17 -9.42 9.67
CA ASP A 225 -12.78 -10.38 10.61
C ASP A 225 -12.79 -9.82 12.04
N LEU A 226 -11.76 -9.06 12.41
CA LEU A 226 -11.71 -8.36 13.69
C LEU A 226 -12.82 -7.29 13.75
N TYR A 227 -12.97 -6.48 12.69
CA TYR A 227 -14.02 -5.46 12.62
C TYR A 227 -15.42 -6.07 12.73
N GLN A 228 -15.69 -7.13 11.96
CA GLN A 228 -16.95 -7.86 12.01
C GLN A 228 -17.20 -8.46 13.40
N SER A 229 -16.17 -9.03 14.03
CA SER A 229 -16.31 -9.59 15.37
C SER A 229 -16.59 -8.53 16.44
N ILE A 230 -16.09 -7.29 16.28
CA ILE A 230 -16.40 -6.18 17.19
C ILE A 230 -17.84 -5.72 16.96
N ALA A 231 -18.22 -5.48 15.70
CA ALA A 231 -19.57 -5.07 15.31
C ALA A 231 -20.65 -6.02 15.84
N SER A 232 -20.43 -7.32 15.67
CA SER A 232 -21.36 -8.37 16.12
C SER A 232 -21.51 -8.47 17.64
N SER A 233 -20.62 -7.81 18.41
CA SER A 233 -20.67 -7.76 19.87
C SER A 233 -21.20 -6.43 20.41
N MET A 234 -21.62 -5.53 19.52
CA MET A 234 -22.21 -4.23 19.82
C MET A 234 -23.71 -4.25 19.51
N ASN A 235 -24.48 -3.42 20.20
CA ASN A 235 -25.92 -3.30 19.97
C ASN A 235 -26.21 -2.25 18.88
N GLY A 236 -27.33 -2.42 18.17
CA GLY A 236 -27.80 -1.47 17.16
C GLY A 236 -27.10 -1.60 15.81
N GLU A 237 -27.36 -0.64 14.92
CA GLU A 237 -26.77 -0.61 13.58
C GLU A 237 -25.34 -0.05 13.66
N VAL A 238 -24.36 -0.92 13.39
CA VAL A 238 -22.94 -0.62 13.54
C VAL A 238 -22.26 -0.63 12.17
N SER A 239 -21.61 0.47 11.83
CA SER A 239 -20.89 0.61 10.57
C SER A 239 -19.48 0.04 10.71
N LEU A 240 -19.13 -0.92 9.85
CA LEU A 240 -17.77 -1.47 9.78
C LEU A 240 -16.74 -0.40 9.39
N TYR A 241 -17.12 0.56 8.54
CA TYR A 241 -16.29 1.70 8.17
C TYR A 241 -15.92 2.53 9.41
N LYS A 242 -16.92 2.91 10.22
CA LYS A 242 -16.70 3.64 11.47
C LYS A 242 -15.86 2.85 12.47
N ILE A 243 -16.04 1.52 12.58
CA ILE A 243 -15.15 0.68 13.40
C ILE A 243 -13.71 0.76 12.91
N ALA A 244 -13.48 0.63 11.61
CA ALA A 244 -12.14 0.70 11.04
C ALA A 244 -11.48 2.05 11.33
N GLU A 245 -12.19 3.16 11.15
CA GLU A 245 -11.73 4.51 11.50
C GLU A 245 -11.43 4.64 13.00
N THR A 246 -12.38 4.23 13.86
CA THR A 246 -12.20 4.24 15.32
C THR A 246 -10.96 3.45 15.71
N LEU A 247 -10.77 2.25 15.18
CA LEU A 247 -9.61 1.41 15.51
C LEU A 247 -8.30 2.05 15.08
N ARG A 248 -8.21 2.58 13.86
CA ARG A 248 -7.00 3.28 13.38
C ARG A 248 -6.68 4.50 14.23
N ALA A 249 -7.67 5.32 14.57
CA ALA A 249 -7.49 6.54 15.36
C ALA A 249 -7.08 6.24 16.82
N GLY A 250 -7.78 5.31 17.47
CA GLY A 250 -7.57 4.96 18.88
C GLY A 250 -6.35 4.10 19.16
N ASN A 251 -5.73 3.51 18.13
CA ASN A 251 -4.66 2.53 18.31
C ASN A 251 -3.43 3.10 19.04
N LYS A 252 -3.09 4.37 18.82
CA LYS A 252 -1.91 4.98 19.48
C LYS A 252 -2.08 5.08 20.99
N ASN A 253 -3.29 5.43 21.44
CA ASN A 253 -3.59 5.64 22.85
C ASN A 253 -4.22 4.40 23.52
N GLN A 254 -4.50 3.35 22.73
CA GLN A 254 -5.22 2.15 23.16
C GLN A 254 -6.57 2.49 23.82
N GLU A 255 -7.23 3.54 23.32
CA GLU A 255 -8.52 4.02 23.78
C GLU A 255 -9.44 4.21 22.57
N TRP A 256 -10.62 3.58 22.61
CA TRP A 256 -11.54 3.54 21.49
C TRP A 256 -12.94 3.98 21.91
N ILE A 257 -13.40 5.07 21.30
CA ILE A 257 -14.75 5.60 21.46
C ILE A 257 -15.46 5.45 20.11
N TYR A 258 -16.57 4.72 20.12
CA TYR A 258 -17.42 4.57 18.95
C TYR A 258 -18.61 5.51 19.04
N SER A 259 -18.84 6.27 17.96
CA SER A 259 -19.89 7.29 17.88
C SER A 259 -21.01 6.83 16.94
N TYR A 260 -22.15 6.45 17.50
CA TYR A 260 -23.38 6.26 16.72
C TYR A 260 -23.84 7.60 16.14
N SER A 261 -23.77 8.65 16.97
CA SER A 261 -24.01 10.05 16.59
C SER A 261 -23.15 10.98 17.44
N ARG A 262 -23.18 12.29 17.18
CA ARG A 262 -22.48 13.29 18.02
C ARG A 262 -22.90 13.21 19.50
N ASN A 263 -24.15 12.84 19.78
CA ASN A 263 -24.71 12.80 21.13
C ASN A 263 -24.77 11.38 21.70
N ASN A 264 -24.39 10.36 20.94
CA ASN A 264 -24.40 8.97 21.38
C ASN A 264 -23.04 8.33 21.07
N GLN A 265 -22.16 8.38 22.07
CA GLN A 265 -20.82 7.84 22.04
C GLN A 265 -20.68 6.79 23.13
N ILE A 266 -19.99 5.69 22.82
CA ILE A 266 -19.71 4.63 23.78
C ILE A 266 -18.22 4.32 23.79
N ASN A 267 -17.66 4.10 24.98
CA ASN A 267 -16.31 3.59 25.12
C ASN A 267 -16.34 2.07 24.88
N ILE A 268 -15.62 1.61 23.85
CA ILE A 268 -15.54 0.20 23.46
C ILE A 268 -14.18 -0.42 23.75
N THR A 269 -13.34 0.25 24.55
CA THR A 269 -11.93 -0.13 24.76
C THR A 269 -11.75 -1.55 25.29
N GLU A 270 -12.51 -1.95 26.31
CA GLU A 270 -12.43 -3.32 26.85
C GLU A 270 -12.84 -4.39 25.83
N LEU A 271 -13.92 -4.11 25.07
CA LEU A 271 -14.39 -4.99 24.01
C LEU A 271 -13.32 -5.13 22.92
N VAL A 272 -12.79 -4.02 22.43
CA VAL A 272 -11.75 -3.99 21.39
C VAL A 272 -10.52 -4.76 21.85
N ASN A 273 -10.02 -4.50 23.06
CA ASN A 273 -8.87 -5.23 23.62
C ASN A 273 -9.11 -6.74 23.69
N LYS A 274 -10.29 -7.17 24.17
CA LYS A 274 -10.65 -8.60 24.21
C LYS A 274 -10.67 -9.22 22.82
N LYS A 275 -11.21 -8.51 21.82
CA LYS A 275 -11.29 -8.98 20.44
C LYS A 275 -9.92 -8.99 19.75
N ILE A 276 -9.09 -7.97 19.93
CA ILE A 276 -7.70 -7.93 19.45
C ILE A 276 -6.92 -9.12 20.01
N ASN A 277 -7.02 -9.41 21.31
CA ASN A 277 -6.32 -10.54 21.92
C ASN A 277 -6.77 -11.89 21.35
N SER A 278 -8.08 -12.07 21.17
CA SER A 278 -8.64 -13.31 20.63
C SER A 278 -8.25 -13.50 19.17
N PHE A 279 -8.38 -12.44 18.37
CA PHE A 279 -7.94 -12.41 16.98
C PHE A 279 -6.46 -12.70 16.85
N THR A 280 -5.61 -12.04 17.64
CA THR A 280 -4.15 -12.21 17.59
C THR A 280 -3.75 -13.65 17.89
N LYS A 281 -4.33 -14.29 18.92
CA LYS A 281 -4.06 -15.71 19.22
C LYS A 281 -4.45 -16.62 18.06
N LEU A 282 -5.62 -16.39 17.47
CA LEU A 282 -6.09 -17.17 16.33
C LEU A 282 -5.15 -17.00 15.13
N GLN A 283 -4.75 -15.77 14.81
CA GLN A 283 -3.85 -15.52 13.67
C GLN A 283 -2.45 -16.07 13.92
N ALA A 284 -1.90 -15.91 15.13
CA ALA A 284 -0.62 -16.50 15.49
C ALA A 284 -0.63 -18.03 15.30
N ASN A 285 -1.70 -18.71 15.72
CA ASN A 285 -1.86 -20.15 15.53
C ASN A 285 -1.97 -20.53 14.04
N LYS A 286 -2.73 -19.77 13.25
CA LYS A 286 -2.86 -20.01 11.79
C LYS A 286 -1.52 -19.82 11.08
N VAL A 287 -0.78 -18.75 11.38
CA VAL A 287 0.56 -18.51 10.83
C VAL A 287 1.52 -19.65 11.24
N ASN A 288 1.54 -20.03 12.52
CA ASN A 288 2.42 -21.07 13.06
C ASN A 288 2.14 -22.47 12.48
N SER A 289 0.90 -22.74 12.06
CA SER A 289 0.51 -24.00 11.41
C SER A 289 0.70 -23.97 9.89
N THR A 290 0.80 -22.79 9.28
CA THR A 290 1.03 -22.63 7.83
C THR A 290 2.53 -22.62 7.49
N LEU A 291 3.39 -22.20 8.43
CA LEU A 291 4.84 -22.20 8.26
C LEU A 291 5.42 -23.61 8.48
N ASP A 292 5.44 -24.42 7.42
CA ASP A 292 6.01 -25.78 7.43
C ASP A 292 7.51 -25.77 7.81
N ASP A 293 8.28 -24.82 7.27
CA ASP A 293 9.73 -24.70 7.44
C ASP A 293 10.16 -23.70 8.54
N LYS A 294 9.31 -23.44 9.54
CA LYS A 294 9.55 -22.39 10.54
C LYS A 294 10.87 -22.52 11.31
N GLN A 295 11.43 -23.73 11.42
CA GLN A 295 12.71 -23.96 12.07
C GLN A 295 13.91 -23.41 11.29
N THR A 296 13.72 -23.16 9.99
CA THR A 296 14.76 -22.63 9.10
C THR A 296 14.65 -21.12 8.88
N ILE A 297 13.57 -20.49 9.35
CA ILE A 297 13.36 -19.05 9.21
C ILE A 297 14.07 -18.35 10.36
N ASP A 298 15.05 -17.52 10.04
CA ASP A 298 15.84 -16.79 11.02
C ASP A 298 15.06 -15.58 11.56
N THR A 299 14.32 -14.87 10.71
CA THR A 299 13.52 -13.69 11.08
C THR A 299 12.11 -13.73 10.47
N LEU A 300 11.08 -13.41 11.27
CA LEU A 300 9.71 -13.20 10.80
C LEU A 300 9.34 -11.70 10.86
N LEU A 301 9.23 -11.04 9.71
CA LEU A 301 8.79 -9.64 9.61
C LEU A 301 7.27 -9.57 9.53
N PHE A 302 6.62 -9.00 10.54
CA PHE A 302 5.18 -8.73 10.55
C PHE A 302 4.88 -7.34 9.99
N THR A 303 4.17 -7.28 8.87
CA THR A 303 3.87 -6.06 8.10
C THR A 303 2.37 -5.97 7.73
N GLY A 304 2.02 -4.98 6.90
CA GLY A 304 0.64 -4.71 6.49
C GLY A 304 -0.13 -3.85 7.51
N GLY A 305 -1.18 -3.17 7.05
CA GLY A 305 -1.97 -2.27 7.90
C GLY A 305 -2.54 -2.95 9.16
N GLY A 306 -2.83 -4.26 9.08
CA GLY A 306 -3.33 -5.05 10.20
C GLY A 306 -2.29 -5.36 11.28
N SER A 307 -0.98 -5.32 10.99
CA SER A 307 0.06 -5.59 11.99
C SER A 307 0.13 -4.51 13.08
N SER A 308 -0.41 -3.32 12.80
CA SER A 308 -0.56 -2.26 13.79
C SER A 308 -1.62 -2.57 14.86
N LEU A 309 -2.62 -3.40 14.53
CA LEU A 309 -3.79 -3.68 15.37
C LEU A 309 -3.70 -5.02 16.13
N VAL A 310 -2.71 -5.85 15.84
CA VAL A 310 -2.49 -7.10 16.60
C VAL A 310 -1.74 -6.84 17.90
N ASN A 311 -1.97 -7.71 18.90
CA ASN A 311 -1.23 -7.65 20.14
C ASN A 311 0.20 -8.20 19.93
N ARG A 312 1.16 -7.27 19.78
CA ARG A 312 2.58 -7.59 19.56
C ARG A 312 3.16 -8.55 20.59
N LYS A 313 2.77 -8.41 21.88
CA LYS A 313 3.27 -9.29 22.95
C LYS A 313 2.85 -10.75 22.76
N LEU A 314 1.64 -10.98 22.25
CA LEU A 314 1.16 -12.35 21.97
C LEU A 314 1.85 -12.96 20.75
N ILE A 315 2.14 -12.16 19.72
CA ILE A 315 2.94 -12.59 18.57
C ILE A 315 4.35 -12.95 19.01
N LEU A 316 5.04 -12.06 19.75
CA LEU A 316 6.41 -12.29 20.25
C LEU A 316 6.51 -13.48 21.21
N LYS A 317 5.43 -13.79 21.96
CA LYS A 317 5.36 -15.01 22.78
C LYS A 317 5.28 -16.29 21.94
N THR A 318 4.69 -16.20 20.74
CA THR A 318 4.49 -17.34 19.83
C THR A 318 5.71 -17.52 18.91
N PHE A 319 6.31 -16.42 18.47
CA PHE A 319 7.43 -16.36 17.54
C PHE A 319 8.53 -15.51 18.16
N ASN A 320 9.56 -16.15 18.70
CA ASN A 320 10.69 -15.47 19.35
C ASN A 320 11.57 -14.66 18.36
N ASN A 321 11.52 -15.03 17.08
CA ASN A 321 12.20 -14.38 15.97
C ASN A 321 11.32 -13.36 15.20
N ALA A 322 10.16 -13.00 15.75
CA ALA A 322 9.30 -12.00 15.13
C ALA A 322 9.82 -10.58 15.35
N GLN A 323 9.81 -9.79 14.27
CA GLN A 323 10.06 -8.36 14.28
C GLN A 323 8.86 -7.66 13.65
N PHE A 324 8.49 -6.48 14.17
CA PHE A 324 7.39 -5.69 13.64
C PHE A 324 7.96 -4.55 12.80
N VAL A 325 7.50 -4.48 11.56
CA VAL A 325 7.89 -3.43 10.63
C VAL A 325 7.36 -2.08 11.11
N GLU A 326 8.20 -1.05 11.04
CA GLU A 326 7.80 0.32 11.34
C GLU A 326 7.01 0.90 10.17
N GLU A 327 5.96 1.67 10.47
CA GLU A 327 5.03 2.22 9.46
C GLU A 327 4.65 1.18 8.40
N PRO A 328 4.07 0.03 8.81
CA PRO A 328 3.92 -1.15 7.95
C PRO A 328 3.04 -0.90 6.72
N GLU A 329 2.20 0.14 6.74
CA GLU A 329 1.42 0.60 5.61
C GLU A 329 2.28 1.21 4.49
N LEU A 330 3.40 1.86 4.83
CA LEU A 330 4.33 2.51 3.91
C LEU A 330 5.58 1.67 3.60
N ALA A 331 5.79 0.57 4.32
CA ALA A 331 7.00 -0.23 4.25
C ALA A 331 7.39 -0.63 2.82
N ASN A 332 6.42 -1.06 2.00
CA ASN A 332 6.67 -1.44 0.61
C ASN A 332 7.21 -0.26 -0.22
N VAL A 333 6.49 0.87 -0.26
CA VAL A 333 6.91 2.02 -1.08
C VAL A 333 8.21 2.65 -0.59
N LEU A 334 8.44 2.69 0.72
CA LEU A 334 9.70 3.16 1.32
C LEU A 334 10.84 2.24 0.93
N GLY A 335 10.61 0.94 0.97
CA GLY A 335 11.54 -0.08 0.53
C GLY A 335 11.89 0.01 -0.95
N PHE A 336 10.90 0.18 -1.83
CA PHE A 336 11.11 0.35 -3.27
C PHE A 336 11.98 1.58 -3.56
N TYR A 337 11.73 2.68 -2.85
CA TYR A 337 12.54 3.89 -2.99
C TYR A 337 14.00 3.64 -2.54
N LYS A 338 14.21 2.99 -1.40
CA LYS A 338 15.54 2.61 -0.91
C LYS A 338 16.25 1.62 -1.84
N PHE A 339 15.53 0.64 -2.37
CA PHE A 339 16.01 -0.30 -3.38
C PHE A 339 16.51 0.46 -4.62
N GLY A 340 15.70 1.37 -5.15
CA GLY A 340 16.07 2.20 -6.31
C GLY A 340 17.37 2.96 -6.04
N LYS A 341 17.47 3.63 -4.87
CA LYS A 341 18.65 4.40 -4.50
C LYS A 341 19.90 3.54 -4.46
N ASN A 342 19.85 2.40 -3.76
CA ASN A 342 20.98 1.47 -3.66
C ASN A 342 21.37 0.92 -5.04
N TYR A 343 20.41 0.49 -5.86
CA TYR A 343 20.67 -0.09 -7.17
C TYR A 343 21.28 0.91 -8.17
N THR A 344 20.87 2.18 -8.12
CA THR A 344 21.44 3.25 -8.97
C THR A 344 22.79 3.78 -8.47
N SER A 345 23.14 3.58 -7.19
CA SER A 345 24.45 3.96 -6.67
C SER A 345 25.55 2.93 -7.01
N GLU A 346 25.15 1.69 -7.34
CA GLU A 346 26.07 0.60 -7.68
C GLU A 346 26.35 0.46 -9.19
N ASN A 347 25.62 1.19 -10.05
CA ASN A 347 25.70 1.10 -11.52
C ASN A 347 25.84 2.47 -12.19
#